data_AF-A0A924IAZ4-F1
#
_entry.id   AF-A0A924IAZ4-F1
#
_cell.length_a   1.000
_cell.length_b   1.000
_cell.length_c   1.000
_cell.angle_alpha   90.00
_cell.angle_beta   90.00
_cell.angle_gamma   90.00
#
_symmetry.space_group_name_H-M   'P 1'
#
loop_
_entity.id
_entity.type
_entity.pdbx_description
1 polymer ?
#
loop_
_entity_poly.entity_id
_entity_poly.type
_entity_poly.pdbx_seq_one_letter_code
_entity_poly.pdbx_strand_id
1 'polypeptide(L)'
;HQQDEAHGRHLSDIREIVERSPLSETVKKRTMGAFTVLAYAEAKIHAMTPDTIHFHEVGAIDAIVDIAGACIGLEMLGVEKIYVSPLPLNRGWVECAHGTMPVPAPATMELLKGFALRPDDREKELITPTGAALLAEYAERDAEGNIAPVPAMRLTSIGYGAGKRNSWIPNLLRLCVGDTYREPDKTPSGTHLAELPPLPPQITSAG
;
A
#
# COMPACT_ATOMS: atom_id res chain seq x y z
N HIS A 1 11.68 19.32 28.13
CA HIS A 1 12.87 18.66 28.70
C HIS A 1 13.11 17.38 27.92
N GLN A 2 14.38 17.20 27.51
CA GLN A 2 15.01 16.03 26.88
C GLN A 2 14.52 15.63 25.49
N GLN A 3 15.31 16.05 24.50
CA GLN A 3 15.47 15.37 23.24
C GLN A 3 16.05 13.98 23.54
N ASP A 4 15.24 12.93 23.40
CA ASP A 4 15.78 11.58 23.22
C ASP A 4 16.50 11.61 21.86
N GLU A 5 17.82 11.67 21.87
CA GLU A 5 18.62 11.32 20.71
C GLU A 5 18.29 9.86 20.37
N ALA A 6 17.51 9.68 19.31
CA ALA A 6 17.08 8.38 18.80
C ALA A 6 18.32 7.53 18.44
N HIS A 7 18.80 6.75 19.40
CA HIS A 7 19.74 5.68 19.14
C HIS A 7 18.99 4.67 18.26
N GLY A 8 19.41 4.56 17.00
CA GLY A 8 18.78 3.67 16.02
C GLY A 8 18.70 2.25 16.56
N ARG A 9 17.54 1.60 16.39
CA ARG A 9 17.31 0.22 16.82
C ARG A 9 17.71 -0.76 15.72
N HIS A 10 18.16 -1.94 16.13
CA HIS A 10 18.29 -3.08 15.25
C HIS A 10 16.96 -3.80 15.08
N LEU A 11 16.87 -4.65 14.04
CA LEU A 11 15.73 -5.53 13.83
C LEU A 11 15.50 -6.48 15.02
N SER A 12 16.56 -6.90 15.71
CA SER A 12 16.48 -7.72 16.94
C SER A 12 15.76 -7.00 18.08
N ASP A 13 16.02 -5.70 18.25
CA ASP A 13 15.42 -4.90 19.33
C ASP A 13 13.92 -4.74 19.07
N ILE A 14 13.55 -4.48 17.80
CA ILE A 14 12.16 -4.38 17.37
C ILE A 14 11.45 -5.72 17.58
N ARG A 15 12.10 -6.83 17.22
CA ARG A 15 11.58 -8.17 17.46
C ARG A 15 11.26 -8.40 18.93
N GLU A 16 12.20 -8.08 19.83
CA GLU A 16 11.98 -8.25 21.27
C GLU A 16 10.78 -7.42 21.76
N ILE A 17 10.67 -6.16 21.33
CA ILE A 17 9.54 -5.28 21.68
C ILE A 17 8.21 -5.88 21.23
N VAL A 18 8.14 -6.35 19.98
CA VAL A 18 6.91 -6.92 19.40
C VAL A 18 6.55 -8.26 20.07
N GLU A 19 7.52 -9.15 20.26
CA GLU A 19 7.29 -10.47 20.85
C GLU A 19 6.81 -10.40 22.31
N ARG A 20 7.33 -9.43 23.08
CA ARG A 20 6.94 -9.18 24.48
C ARG A 20 5.62 -8.42 24.64
N SER A 21 5.07 -7.89 23.55
CA SER A 21 3.79 -7.17 23.58
C SER A 21 2.59 -8.11 23.78
N PRO A 22 1.46 -7.62 24.29
CA PRO A 22 0.23 -8.41 24.43
C PRO A 22 -0.55 -8.57 23.11
N LEU A 23 0.06 -8.23 21.98
CA LEU A 23 -0.58 -8.34 20.66
C LEU A 23 -0.84 -9.81 20.28
N SER A 24 -1.79 -10.04 19.38
CA SER A 24 -2.07 -11.37 18.86
C SER A 24 -0.86 -11.90 18.07
N GLU A 25 -0.72 -13.22 17.99
CA GLU A 25 0.36 -13.85 17.21
C GLU A 25 0.28 -13.48 15.72
N THR A 26 -0.93 -13.30 15.19
CA THR A 26 -1.15 -12.80 13.81
C THR A 26 -0.58 -11.40 13.64
N VAL A 27 -0.88 -10.48 14.57
CA VAL A 27 -0.37 -9.10 14.52
C VAL A 27 1.15 -9.07 14.70
N LYS A 28 1.71 -9.86 15.63
CA LYS A 28 3.16 -9.95 15.82
C LYS A 28 3.86 -10.44 14.55
N LYS A 29 3.35 -11.53 13.95
CA LYS A 29 3.88 -12.07 12.69
C LYS A 29 3.81 -11.05 11.56
N ARG A 30 2.66 -10.37 11.41
CA ARG A 30 2.49 -9.35 10.37
C ARG A 30 3.39 -8.13 10.57
N THR A 31 3.53 -7.68 11.81
CA THR A 31 4.42 -6.57 12.15
C THR A 31 5.87 -6.90 11.80
N MET A 32 6.33 -8.11 12.18
CA MET A 32 7.68 -8.55 11.87
C MET A 32 7.93 -8.81 10.39
N GLY A 33 6.93 -9.25 9.62
CA GLY A 33 7.04 -9.39 8.17
C GLY A 33 7.38 -8.06 7.49
N ALA A 34 6.59 -7.01 7.79
CA ALA A 34 6.83 -5.67 7.25
C ALA A 34 8.21 -5.11 7.67
N PHE A 35 8.61 -5.25 8.93
CA PHE A 35 9.95 -4.82 9.38
C PHE A 35 11.08 -5.60 8.72
N THR A 36 10.88 -6.89 8.44
CA THR A 36 11.88 -7.71 7.76
C THR A 36 12.11 -7.21 6.34
N VAL A 37 11.03 -6.97 5.57
CA VAL A 37 11.13 -6.43 4.21
C VAL A 37 11.77 -5.03 4.20
N LEU A 38 11.41 -4.18 5.17
CA LEU A 38 12.05 -2.88 5.35
C LEU A 38 13.56 -3.01 5.66
N ALA A 39 13.95 -3.95 6.53
CA ALA A 39 15.36 -4.23 6.83
C ALA A 39 16.15 -4.62 5.58
N TYR A 40 15.58 -5.47 4.72
CA TYR A 40 16.21 -5.86 3.45
C TYR A 40 16.39 -4.68 2.50
N ALA A 41 15.38 -3.80 2.40
CA ALA A 41 15.47 -2.60 1.57
C ALA A 41 16.57 -1.66 2.06
N GLU A 42 16.58 -1.35 3.36
CA GLU A 42 17.62 -0.52 3.98
C GLU A 42 19.01 -1.14 3.82
N ALA A 43 19.14 -2.45 4.04
CA ALA A 43 20.43 -3.15 3.98
C ALA A 43 21.04 -3.05 2.59
N LYS A 44 20.21 -3.10 1.55
CA LYS A 44 20.64 -2.91 0.17
C LYS A 44 21.13 -1.49 -0.11
N ILE A 45 20.46 -0.46 0.41
CA ILE A 45 20.88 0.93 0.25
C ILE A 45 22.20 1.20 0.96
N HIS A 46 22.39 0.60 2.13
CA HIS A 46 23.59 0.77 2.95
C HIS A 46 24.72 -0.22 2.64
N ALA A 47 24.53 -1.14 1.70
CA ALA A 47 25.46 -2.25 1.41
C ALA A 47 25.84 -3.06 2.66
N MET A 48 24.85 -3.32 3.52
CA MET A 48 24.97 -4.07 4.78
C MET A 48 24.12 -5.35 4.73
N THR A 49 24.14 -6.12 5.82
CA THR A 49 23.20 -7.23 6.02
C THR A 49 21.98 -6.75 6.84
N PRO A 50 20.79 -7.36 6.67
CA PRO A 50 19.61 -6.98 7.47
C PRO A 50 19.84 -7.07 8.98
N ASP A 51 20.66 -8.02 9.45
CA ASP A 51 20.93 -8.22 10.88
C ASP A 51 21.85 -7.14 11.46
N THR A 52 22.62 -6.45 10.62
CA THR A 52 23.57 -5.42 11.04
C THR A 52 23.04 -4.01 10.81
N ILE A 53 21.86 -3.85 10.23
CA ILE A 53 21.29 -2.54 9.97
C ILE A 53 20.90 -1.85 11.28
N HIS A 54 21.20 -0.56 11.35
CA HIS A 54 20.65 0.35 12.34
C HIS A 54 19.57 1.18 11.66
N PHE A 55 18.34 1.07 12.13
CA PHE A 55 17.27 1.89 11.61
C PHE A 55 17.36 3.30 12.21
N HIS A 56 17.87 4.25 11.43
CA HIS A 56 18.04 5.63 11.87
C HIS A 56 16.71 6.41 11.89
N GLU A 57 15.80 6.09 10.98
CA GLU A 57 14.53 6.83 10.81
C GLU A 57 13.31 5.98 11.18
N VAL A 58 13.40 4.67 10.94
CA VAL A 58 12.29 3.71 11.13
C VAL A 58 12.49 2.79 12.35
N GLY A 59 13.55 3.01 13.13
CA GLY A 59 13.81 2.31 14.40
C GLY A 59 13.18 3.01 15.61
N ALA A 60 12.52 4.14 15.37
CA ALA A 60 11.78 4.89 16.37
C ALA A 60 10.50 4.15 16.78
N ILE A 61 10.03 4.43 17.99
CA ILE A 61 8.77 3.88 18.52
C ILE A 61 7.60 4.19 17.58
N ASP A 62 7.59 5.37 16.97
CA ASP A 62 6.53 5.79 16.03
C ASP A 62 6.38 4.81 14.85
N ALA A 63 7.48 4.31 14.28
CA ALA A 63 7.41 3.35 13.18
C ALA A 63 6.87 1.98 13.63
N ILE A 64 7.20 1.55 14.86
CA ILE A 64 6.64 0.32 15.45
C ILE A 64 5.14 0.50 15.63
N VAL A 65 4.70 1.64 16.17
CA VAL A 65 3.29 1.95 16.37
C VAL A 65 2.54 2.05 15.04
N ASP A 66 3.12 2.65 14.01
CA ASP A 66 2.52 2.77 12.68
C ASP A 66 2.26 1.39 12.04
N ILE A 67 3.29 0.54 12.00
CA ILE A 67 3.20 -0.80 11.39
C ILE A 67 2.29 -1.71 12.22
N ALA A 68 2.52 -1.79 13.54
CA ALA A 68 1.71 -2.64 14.40
C ALA A 68 0.24 -2.18 14.43
N GLY A 69 0.01 -0.86 14.47
CA GLY A 69 -1.33 -0.27 14.40
C GLY A 69 -2.06 -0.61 13.10
N ALA A 70 -1.37 -0.56 11.96
CA ALA A 70 -1.94 -1.01 10.69
C ALA A 70 -2.27 -2.51 10.72
N CYS A 71 -1.38 -3.35 11.26
CA CYS A 71 -1.63 -4.79 11.38
C CYS A 71 -2.81 -5.12 12.30
N ILE A 72 -2.97 -4.41 13.42
CA ILE A 72 -4.14 -4.50 14.31
C ILE A 72 -5.41 -4.12 13.54
N GLY A 73 -5.39 -3.00 12.81
CA GLY A 73 -6.54 -2.58 12.00
C GLY A 73 -6.95 -3.62 10.96
N LEU A 74 -5.97 -4.24 10.28
CA LEU A 74 -6.23 -5.32 9.32
C LEU A 74 -6.84 -6.56 9.99
N GLU A 75 -6.38 -6.93 11.19
CA GLU A 75 -6.96 -8.04 11.96
C GLU A 75 -8.39 -7.72 12.41
N MET A 76 -8.64 -6.53 12.97
CA MET A 76 -9.96 -6.10 13.43
C MET A 76 -10.98 -6.03 12.29
N LEU A 77 -10.54 -5.67 11.08
CA LEU A 77 -11.37 -5.64 9.88
C LEU A 77 -11.56 -7.03 9.24
N GLY A 78 -10.87 -8.07 9.71
CA GLY A 78 -10.90 -9.40 9.10
C GLY A 78 -10.31 -9.44 7.68
N VAL A 79 -9.34 -8.57 7.38
CA VAL A 79 -8.76 -8.48 6.04
C VAL A 79 -7.80 -9.66 5.79
N GLU A 80 -8.17 -10.46 4.79
CA GLU A 80 -7.39 -11.61 4.33
C GLU A 80 -6.41 -11.24 3.21
N LYS A 81 -6.85 -10.35 2.30
CA LYS A 81 -6.12 -9.98 1.07
C LYS A 81 -6.10 -8.48 0.88
N ILE A 82 -4.96 -7.96 0.41
CA ILE A 82 -4.77 -6.53 0.16
C ILE A 82 -4.46 -6.30 -1.31
N TYR A 83 -5.28 -5.49 -1.97
CA TYR A 83 -5.05 -5.05 -3.34
C TYR A 83 -4.77 -3.55 -3.36
N VAL A 84 -3.90 -3.12 -4.26
CA VAL A 84 -3.36 -1.76 -4.28
C VAL A 84 -3.58 -1.14 -5.66
N SER A 85 -4.25 0.01 -5.70
CA SER A 85 -4.33 0.84 -6.92
C SER A 85 -2.99 1.51 -7.22
N PRO A 86 -2.75 2.04 -8.43
CA PRO A 86 -1.52 2.76 -8.74
C PRO A 86 -1.15 3.82 -7.69
N LEU A 87 0.07 3.73 -7.19
CA LEU A 87 0.60 4.53 -6.09
C LEU A 87 1.17 5.86 -6.61
N PRO A 88 1.02 6.97 -5.87
CA PRO A 88 1.59 8.25 -6.28
C PRO A 88 3.13 8.19 -6.27
N LEU A 89 3.75 8.65 -7.35
CA LEU A 89 5.18 8.91 -7.47
C LEU A 89 5.39 10.42 -7.41
N ASN A 90 5.60 10.90 -6.19
CA ASN A 90 5.86 12.29 -5.89
C ASN A 90 7.34 12.66 -6.08
N ARG A 91 7.62 13.97 -6.06
CA ARG A 91 8.97 14.55 -6.12
C ARG A 91 9.22 15.39 -4.88
N GLY A 92 10.42 15.98 -4.78
CA GLY A 92 10.79 16.89 -3.70
C GLY A 92 11.91 16.34 -2.83
N TRP A 93 12.08 16.95 -1.66
CA TRP A 93 13.16 16.65 -0.73
C TRP A 93 12.64 16.51 0.70
N VAL A 94 13.29 15.68 1.50
CA VAL A 94 13.05 15.53 2.93
C VAL A 94 14.37 15.65 3.69
N GLU A 95 14.34 16.29 4.85
CA GLU A 95 15.46 16.32 5.79
C GLU A 95 15.38 15.09 6.68
N CYS A 96 16.45 14.31 6.70
CA CYS A 96 16.50 13.07 7.46
C CYS A 96 17.87 12.85 8.11
N ALA A 97 18.07 11.71 8.80
CA ALA A 97 19.30 11.44 9.55
C ALA A 97 20.55 11.39 8.65
N HIS A 98 20.34 11.16 7.35
CA HIS A 98 21.39 11.11 6.34
C HIS A 98 21.49 12.41 5.51
N GLY A 99 20.87 13.50 5.99
CA GLY A 99 20.80 14.80 5.31
C GLY A 99 19.59 14.93 4.39
N THR A 100 19.67 15.84 3.43
CA THR A 100 18.59 16.09 2.47
C THR A 100 18.52 14.98 1.43
N MET A 101 17.40 14.25 1.37
CA MET A 101 17.17 13.16 0.43
C MET A 101 16.02 13.46 -0.53
N PRO A 102 16.05 12.95 -1.78
CA PRO A 102 14.90 13.01 -2.66
C PRO A 102 13.76 12.16 -2.08
N VAL A 103 12.51 12.56 -2.34
CA VAL A 103 11.34 11.72 -2.05
C VAL A 103 10.81 11.06 -3.33
N PRO A 104 10.37 9.78 -3.29
CA PRO A 104 10.52 8.84 -2.17
C PRO A 104 11.99 8.55 -1.81
N ALA A 105 12.26 8.38 -0.52
CA ALA A 105 13.61 8.06 -0.03
C ALA A 105 14.12 6.73 -0.64
N PRO A 106 15.45 6.49 -0.72
CA PRO A 106 16.02 5.35 -1.44
C PRO A 106 15.45 3.98 -1.02
N ALA A 107 15.31 3.72 0.29
CA ALA A 107 14.72 2.46 0.77
C ALA A 107 13.23 2.35 0.41
N THR A 108 12.49 3.45 0.47
CA THR A 108 11.09 3.49 0.02
C THR A 108 10.98 3.20 -1.47
N MET A 109 11.86 3.78 -2.29
CA MET A 109 11.90 3.52 -3.73
C MET A 109 12.25 2.05 -4.03
N GLU A 110 13.14 1.43 -3.25
CA GLU A 110 13.45 0.01 -3.37
C GLU A 110 12.22 -0.87 -3.09
N LEU A 111 11.44 -0.55 -2.05
CA LEU A 111 10.21 -1.26 -1.68
C LEU A 111 9.10 -1.15 -2.71
N LEU A 112 9.06 -0.05 -3.47
CA LEU A 112 8.03 0.21 -4.47
C LEU A 112 8.28 -0.51 -5.82
N LYS A 113 9.34 -1.30 -5.95
CA LYS A 113 9.60 -2.09 -7.16
C LYS A 113 8.47 -3.07 -7.46
N GLY A 114 7.99 -3.04 -8.70
CA GLY A 114 6.89 -3.89 -9.18
C GLY A 114 5.49 -3.28 -8.97
N PHE A 115 5.36 -2.20 -8.21
CA PHE A 115 4.08 -1.47 -8.11
C PHE A 115 3.85 -0.58 -9.33
N ALA A 116 2.58 -0.45 -9.73
CA ALA A 116 2.19 0.58 -10.68
C ALA A 116 2.29 1.96 -10.02
N LEU A 117 3.00 2.88 -10.67
CA LEU A 117 3.22 4.23 -10.18
C LEU A 117 2.53 5.26 -11.10
N ARG A 118 1.90 6.26 -10.50
CA ARG A 118 1.32 7.40 -11.21
C ARG A 118 2.07 8.69 -10.85
N PRO A 119 2.44 9.55 -11.80
CA PRO A 119 3.05 10.85 -11.48
C PRO A 119 2.16 11.66 -10.52
N ASP A 120 2.79 12.37 -9.60
CA ASP A 120 2.12 13.25 -8.64
C ASP A 120 3.00 14.49 -8.37
N ASP A 121 2.48 15.69 -8.62
CA ASP A 121 3.28 16.92 -8.58
C ASP A 121 3.49 17.50 -7.17
N ARG A 122 3.00 16.81 -6.13
CA ARG A 122 3.21 17.25 -4.75
C ARG A 122 4.68 17.08 -4.37
N GLU A 123 5.31 18.14 -3.88
CA GLU A 123 6.74 18.14 -3.51
C GLU A 123 7.01 17.65 -2.08
N LYS A 124 6.34 16.57 -1.65
CA LYS A 124 6.45 16.02 -0.29
C LYS A 124 6.23 14.52 -0.30
N GLU A 125 6.82 13.83 0.68
CA GLU A 125 6.57 12.40 0.90
C GLU A 125 5.08 12.10 1.11
N LEU A 126 4.52 11.27 0.23
CA LEU A 126 3.15 10.77 0.32
C LEU A 126 3.09 9.29 0.73
N ILE A 127 4.12 8.54 0.37
CA ILE A 127 4.32 7.15 0.77
C ILE A 127 5.51 7.15 1.71
N THR A 128 5.26 6.86 2.99
CA THR A 128 6.30 6.71 3.99
C THR A 128 7.00 5.35 3.83
N PRO A 129 8.22 5.18 4.37
CA PRO A 129 8.88 3.88 4.41
C PRO A 129 8.02 2.79 5.06
N THR A 130 7.32 3.11 6.15
CA THR A 130 6.41 2.18 6.86
C THR A 130 5.23 1.77 6.00
N GLY A 131 4.61 2.71 5.28
CA GLY A 131 3.53 2.43 4.33
C GLY A 131 4.01 1.57 3.18
N ALA A 132 5.16 1.89 2.57
CA ALA A 132 5.74 1.08 1.49
C ALA A 132 6.08 -0.34 1.95
N ALA A 133 6.60 -0.52 3.17
CA ALA A 133 6.91 -1.83 3.72
C ALA A 133 5.66 -2.70 3.90
N LEU A 134 4.58 -2.13 4.44
CA LEU A 134 3.29 -2.83 4.57
C LEU A 134 2.75 -3.27 3.21
N LEU A 135 2.83 -2.41 2.19
CA LEU A 135 2.37 -2.75 0.85
C LEU A 135 3.26 -3.81 0.19
N ALA A 136 4.58 -3.66 0.28
CA ALA A 136 5.53 -4.59 -0.34
C ALA A 136 5.38 -6.03 0.18
N GLU A 137 5.09 -6.17 1.47
CA GLU A 137 4.90 -7.46 2.14
C GLU A 137 3.49 -8.03 1.93
N TYR A 138 2.43 -7.21 2.02
CA TYR A 138 1.05 -7.73 2.07
C TYR A 138 0.20 -7.52 0.82
N ALA A 139 0.68 -6.78 -0.18
CA ALA A 139 -0.04 -6.68 -1.45
C ALA A 139 -0.09 -8.04 -2.14
N GLU A 140 -1.28 -8.42 -2.59
CA GLU A 140 -1.51 -9.67 -3.32
C GLU A 140 -0.67 -9.72 -4.59
N ARG A 141 -0.14 -10.91 -4.87
CA ARG A 141 0.64 -11.20 -6.08
C ARG A 141 -0.08 -12.18 -6.96
N ASP A 142 0.08 -12.05 -8.27
CA ASP A 142 -0.37 -13.05 -9.24
C ASP A 142 0.54 -14.30 -9.23
N ALA A 143 0.22 -15.28 -10.05
CA ALA A 143 0.96 -16.55 -10.11
C ALA A 143 2.41 -16.34 -10.60
N GLU A 144 2.67 -15.25 -11.32
CA GLU A 144 3.96 -14.86 -11.84
C GLU A 144 4.77 -13.99 -10.85
N GLY A 145 4.18 -13.64 -9.70
CA GLY A 145 4.81 -12.87 -8.63
C GLY A 145 4.71 -11.35 -8.77
N ASN A 146 3.96 -10.84 -9.76
CA ASN A 146 3.70 -9.41 -9.94
C ASN A 146 2.57 -8.94 -9.03
N ILE A 147 2.47 -7.63 -8.78
CA ILE A 147 1.37 -7.06 -8.01
C ILE A 147 0.05 -7.33 -8.74
N ALA A 148 -0.86 -8.05 -8.09
CA ALA A 148 -2.13 -8.45 -8.67
C ALA A 148 -3.04 -7.22 -8.89
N PRO A 149 -3.77 -7.15 -10.01
CA PRO A 149 -4.76 -6.10 -10.21
C PRO A 149 -5.89 -6.21 -9.18
N VAL A 150 -6.53 -5.09 -8.88
CA VAL A 150 -7.71 -5.07 -8.00
C VAL A 150 -8.81 -5.93 -8.67
N PRO A 151 -9.34 -6.97 -7.99
CA PRO A 151 -10.35 -7.84 -8.57
C PRO A 151 -11.71 -7.15 -8.61
N ALA A 152 -12.64 -7.72 -9.39
CA ALA A 152 -14.05 -7.38 -9.24
C ALA A 152 -14.51 -7.70 -7.80
N MET A 153 -15.12 -6.72 -7.14
CA MET A 153 -15.51 -6.85 -5.74
C MET A 153 -16.78 -6.05 -5.44
N ARG A 154 -17.53 -6.51 -4.42
CA ARG A 154 -18.67 -5.80 -3.85
C ARG A 154 -18.24 -5.15 -2.55
N LEU A 155 -18.22 -3.82 -2.53
CA LEU A 155 -17.82 -3.08 -1.33
C LEU A 155 -18.87 -3.21 -0.22
N THR A 156 -18.40 -3.46 0.99
CA THR A 156 -19.20 -3.50 2.21
C THR A 156 -18.90 -2.31 3.13
N SER A 157 -17.71 -1.71 3.02
CA SER A 157 -17.30 -0.56 3.82
C SER A 157 -16.24 0.29 3.14
N ILE A 158 -16.24 1.59 3.43
CA ILE A 158 -15.26 2.56 2.92
C ILE A 158 -14.77 3.40 4.10
N GLY A 159 -13.46 3.46 4.27
CA GLY A 159 -12.79 4.28 5.28
C GLY A 159 -11.84 5.28 4.63
N TYR A 160 -11.65 6.42 5.29
CA TYR A 160 -10.70 7.44 4.90
C TYR A 160 -9.76 7.76 6.07
N GLY A 161 -8.46 7.65 5.82
CA GLY A 161 -7.42 8.16 6.71
C GLY A 161 -6.91 9.48 6.15
N ALA A 162 -7.01 10.57 6.93
CA ALA A 162 -6.42 11.84 6.57
C ALA A 162 -5.01 11.93 7.16
N GLY A 163 -4.01 12.10 6.30
CA GLY A 163 -2.67 12.45 6.75
C GLY A 163 -2.67 13.84 7.41
N LYS A 164 -1.75 14.08 8.34
CA LYS A 164 -1.64 15.35 9.08
C LYS A 164 -1.21 16.55 8.20
N ARG A 165 -1.03 16.37 6.89
CA ARG A 165 -0.42 17.35 5.98
C ARG A 165 -1.49 18.07 5.17
N ASN A 166 -1.49 19.40 5.26
CA ASN A 166 -2.29 20.27 4.40
C ASN A 166 -1.62 20.42 3.03
N SER A 167 -2.36 20.13 1.97
CA SER A 167 -1.96 20.35 0.57
C SER A 167 -3.21 20.63 -0.28
N TRP A 168 -3.00 21.12 -1.50
CA TRP A 168 -4.07 21.53 -2.40
C TRP A 168 -4.93 20.34 -2.92
N ILE A 169 -4.38 19.12 -2.88
CA ILE A 169 -5.13 17.86 -3.00
C ILE A 169 -5.14 17.19 -1.62
N PRO A 170 -6.30 16.83 -1.05
CA PRO A 170 -6.36 16.13 0.23
C PRO A 170 -5.42 14.91 0.29
N ASN A 171 -4.57 14.84 1.32
CA ASN A 171 -3.71 13.69 1.56
C ASN A 171 -4.51 12.57 2.24
N LEU A 172 -5.35 11.90 1.46
CA LEU A 172 -6.24 10.85 1.93
C LEU A 172 -5.75 9.47 1.49
N LEU A 173 -5.65 8.56 2.45
CA LEU A 173 -5.68 7.13 2.20
C LEU A 173 -7.14 6.68 2.21
N ARG A 174 -7.57 5.95 1.18
CA ARG A 174 -8.90 5.33 1.14
C ARG A 174 -8.76 3.83 1.24
N LEU A 175 -9.46 3.23 2.19
CA LEU A 175 -9.63 1.78 2.32
C LEU A 175 -11.02 1.40 1.83
N CYS A 176 -11.08 0.47 0.89
CA CYS A 176 -12.32 -0.11 0.40
C CYS A 176 -12.33 -1.59 0.81
N VAL A 177 -13.26 -1.98 1.67
CA VAL A 177 -13.40 -3.36 2.16
C VAL A 177 -14.61 -3.98 1.51
N GLY A 178 -14.51 -5.25 1.12
CA GLY A 178 -15.59 -5.97 0.48
C GLY A 178 -15.18 -7.37 0.02
N ASP A 179 -16.14 -8.09 -0.52
CA ASP A 179 -15.96 -9.46 -0.98
C ASP A 179 -15.66 -9.49 -2.48
N THR A 180 -14.74 -10.35 -2.90
CA THR A 180 -14.49 -10.58 -4.32
C THR A 180 -15.74 -11.19 -4.96
N TYR A 181 -16.06 -10.72 -6.16
CA TYR A 181 -17.21 -11.20 -6.91
C TYR A 181 -16.73 -11.70 -8.26
N ARG A 182 -17.07 -12.94 -8.58
CA ARG A 182 -16.92 -13.48 -9.92
C ARG A 182 -18.24 -13.20 -10.65
N GLU A 183 -18.18 -12.43 -11.74
CA GLU A 183 -19.32 -12.38 -12.65
C GLU A 183 -19.64 -13.81 -13.09
N PRO A 184 -20.91 -14.24 -13.06
CA PRO A 184 -21.28 -15.51 -13.66
C PRO A 184 -20.83 -15.47 -15.12
N ASP A 185 -20.14 -16.53 -15.57
CA ASP A 185 -19.70 -16.64 -16.96
C ASP A 185 -20.87 -16.25 -17.86
N LYS A 186 -20.65 -15.27 -18.74
CA LYS A 186 -21.61 -15.00 -19.80
C LYS A 186 -21.64 -16.26 -20.65
N THR A 187 -22.63 -17.13 -20.44
CA THR A 187 -22.99 -18.14 -21.42
C THR A 187 -23.10 -17.38 -22.73
N PRO A 188 -22.37 -17.74 -23.80
CA PRO A 188 -22.56 -17.10 -25.07
C PRO A 188 -24.03 -17.32 -25.41
N SER A 189 -24.84 -16.27 -25.26
CA SER A 189 -26.19 -16.23 -25.80
C SER A 189 -25.98 -16.47 -27.28
N GLY A 190 -26.27 -17.69 -27.72
CA GLY A 190 -26.27 -18.04 -29.13
C GLY A 190 -27.00 -16.92 -29.87
N THR A 191 -26.36 -16.47 -30.94
CA THR A 191 -26.87 -15.43 -31.83
C THR A 191 -28.22 -15.88 -32.37
N HIS A 192 -29.31 -15.58 -31.65
CA HIS A 192 -30.61 -15.46 -32.29
C HIS A 192 -30.56 -14.09 -32.98
N LEU A 193 -30.17 -14.11 -34.26
CA LEU A 193 -30.64 -13.14 -35.23
C LEU A 193 -32.17 -13.24 -35.23
N ALA A 194 -32.82 -12.57 -34.29
CA ALA A 194 -34.22 -12.22 -34.45
C ALA A 194 -34.24 -11.19 -35.58
N GLU A 195 -34.72 -11.62 -36.75
CA GLU A 195 -35.02 -10.73 -37.86
C GLU A 195 -35.88 -9.59 -37.32
N LEU A 196 -35.32 -8.38 -37.32
CA LEU A 196 -36.09 -7.16 -37.07
C LEU A 196 -37.15 -7.07 -38.19
N PRO A 197 -38.44 -6.91 -37.86
CA PRO A 197 -39.45 -6.71 -38.88
C PRO A 197 -39.10 -5.46 -39.70
N PRO A 198 -39.32 -5.48 -41.02
CA PRO A 198 -38.96 -4.37 -41.89
C PRO A 198 -39.72 -3.10 -41.46
N LEU A 199 -39.00 -1.98 -41.42
CA LEU A 199 -39.55 -0.67 -41.11
C LEU A 199 -40.65 -0.31 -42.13
N PRO A 200 -41.76 0.32 -41.70
CA PRO A 200 -42.80 0.79 -42.61
C PRO A 200 -42.25 1.89 -43.55
N PRO A 201 -42.79 2.00 -44.78
CA PRO A 201 -42.28 2.94 -45.77
C PRO A 201 -42.43 4.39 -45.27
N GLN A 202 -41.33 5.14 -45.36
CA GLN A 202 -41.34 6.57 -45.06
C GLN A 202 -42.19 7.30 -46.10
N ILE A 203 -43.21 8.02 -45.63
CA ILE A 203 -43.99 8.96 -46.45
C ILE A 203 -43.09 10.15 -46.74
N THR A 204 -42.66 10.27 -47.98
CA THR A 204 -42.11 11.52 -48.51
C THR A 204 -43.25 12.53 -48.58
N SER A 205 -43.19 13.58 -47.76
CA SER A 205 -43.95 14.80 -48.01
C SER A 205 -42.98 15.84 -48.57
N ALA A 206 -43.26 16.24 -49.81
CA ALA A 206 -42.68 17.41 -50.43
C ALA A 206 -43.29 18.66 -49.76
N GLY A 207 -42.43 19.63 -49.47
CA GLY A 207 -42.73 20.97 -48.99
C GLY A 207 -41.46 21.78 -48.95
#